data_AF-X1ISK1-F1
#
_entry.id   AF-X1ISK1-F1
#
_cell.length_a   1.000
_cell.length_b   1.000
_cell.length_c   1.000
_cell.angle_alpha   90.00
_cell.angle_beta   90.00
_cell.angle_gamma   90.00
#
_symmetry.space_group_name_H-M   'P 1'
#
loop_
_entity.id
_entity.type
_entity.pdbx_description
1 polymer ?
#
loop_
_entity_poly.entity_id
_entity_poly.type
_entity_poly.pdbx_seq_one_letter_code
_entity_poly.pdbx_strand_id
1 'polypeptide(L)'
;YNIGSRMVVDDRVFHYAQAGNTLNCGLGAFNAITQHVAFAVVAEVANEGDYTVTITMGANDGVGASGNMAEDELVNGYCVIWPADMSECMNRRIVGNTVVEGGAGGPLTLRLDRPLSGGLVAATDHVEVMASPYLNVQTAPPAFGFHSVMGMPPIAAIITQYLWLQTWGPVWITPGGLMQASIGFLNRRVYFREDGSIDENPVGTAYADSQLAGYVLCNARLEGQGAPFIQLMLAP
;
A
#
# COMPACT_ATOMS: atom_id res chain seq x y z
N TYR A 1 -10.45 6.45 -12.85
CA TYR A 1 -9.51 7.17 -11.97
C TYR A 1 -8.22 6.38 -11.95
N ASN A 2 -7.07 7.04 -11.81
CA ASN A 2 -5.80 6.30 -11.66
C ASN A 2 -5.73 5.73 -10.24
N ILE A 3 -5.13 4.56 -10.06
CA ILE A 3 -4.91 3.98 -8.72
C ILE A 3 -4.16 4.99 -7.84
N GLY A 4 -4.57 5.14 -6.58
CA GLY A 4 -4.06 6.15 -5.65
C GLY A 4 -4.62 7.56 -5.84
N SER A 5 -5.59 7.78 -6.76
CA SER A 5 -6.33 9.05 -6.82
C SER A 5 -7.01 9.33 -5.49
N ARG A 6 -7.03 10.60 -5.04
CA ARG A 6 -7.65 11.04 -3.78
C ARG A 6 -9.01 11.70 -4.04
N MET A 7 -10.00 11.41 -3.20
CA MET A 7 -11.32 12.03 -3.21
C MET A 7 -11.71 12.44 -1.79
N VAL A 8 -12.35 13.59 -1.63
CA VAL A 8 -12.92 14.06 -0.36
C VAL A 8 -14.43 14.13 -0.50
N VAL A 9 -15.15 13.52 0.42
CA VAL A 9 -16.62 13.57 0.49
C VAL A 9 -17.00 13.89 1.93
N ASP A 10 -17.57 15.07 2.14
CA ASP A 10 -17.89 15.60 3.46
C ASP A 10 -16.66 15.63 4.38
N ASP A 11 -16.70 14.92 5.51
CA ASP A 11 -15.65 14.76 6.50
C ASP A 11 -14.78 13.51 6.27
N ARG A 12 -14.88 12.86 5.10
CA ARG A 12 -14.18 11.62 4.78
C ARG A 12 -13.25 11.79 3.59
N VAL A 13 -12.15 11.06 3.62
CA VAL A 13 -11.14 11.03 2.56
C VAL A 13 -11.03 9.60 2.05
N PHE A 14 -10.92 9.47 0.73
CA PHE A 14 -10.85 8.20 0.03
C PHE A 14 -9.69 8.17 -0.95
N HIS A 15 -9.15 6.96 -1.17
CA HIS A 15 -8.18 6.68 -2.22
C HIS A 15 -8.68 5.56 -3.14
N TYR A 16 -8.52 5.74 -4.45
CA TYR A 16 -8.94 4.77 -5.45
C TYR A 16 -7.97 3.59 -5.48
N ALA A 17 -8.47 2.37 -5.33
CA ALA A 17 -7.68 1.17 -5.19
C ALA A 17 -8.19 0.04 -6.08
N GLN A 18 -7.34 -0.95 -6.32
CA GLN A 18 -7.70 -2.20 -6.97
C GLN A 18 -7.60 -3.36 -5.98
N ALA A 19 -8.65 -4.15 -5.87
CA ALA A 19 -8.68 -5.35 -5.05
C ALA A 19 -7.84 -6.47 -5.66
N GLY A 20 -6.91 -7.00 -4.87
CA GLY A 20 -6.09 -8.19 -5.17
C GLY A 20 -6.69 -9.50 -4.66
N ASN A 21 -7.68 -9.40 -3.77
CA ASN A 21 -8.42 -10.51 -3.20
C ASN A 21 -9.82 -10.02 -2.82
N THR A 22 -10.62 -10.86 -2.17
CA THR A 22 -11.88 -10.42 -1.56
C THR A 22 -11.60 -9.34 -0.52
N LEU A 23 -12.35 -8.25 -0.56
CA LEU A 23 -12.35 -7.18 0.42
C LEU A 23 -13.71 -7.16 1.13
N ASN A 24 -13.68 -7.24 2.45
CA ASN A 24 -14.89 -7.27 3.28
C ASN A 24 -15.13 -5.90 3.92
N CYS A 25 -16.37 -5.42 3.87
CA CYS A 25 -16.78 -4.24 4.62
C CYS A 25 -16.46 -4.44 6.11
N GLY A 26 -15.92 -3.40 6.75
CA GLY A 26 -15.60 -3.42 8.17
C GLY A 26 -14.25 -4.06 8.54
N LEU A 27 -13.47 -4.56 7.57
CA LEU A 27 -12.07 -4.97 7.78
C LEU A 27 -11.15 -4.09 6.93
N GLY A 28 -10.01 -3.71 7.49
CA GLY A 28 -8.97 -2.96 6.79
C GLY A 28 -8.43 -3.71 5.57
N ALA A 29 -8.29 -3.00 4.46
CA ALA A 29 -7.63 -3.51 3.26
C ALA A 29 -6.12 -3.30 3.38
N PHE A 30 -5.35 -4.37 3.27
CA PHE A 30 -3.90 -4.39 3.43
C PHE A 30 -3.19 -4.16 2.10
N ASN A 31 -2.05 -3.49 2.14
CA ASN A 31 -1.06 -3.62 1.09
C ASN A 31 -0.40 -5.00 1.21
N ALA A 32 -0.75 -5.92 0.31
CA ALA A 32 -0.22 -7.27 0.30
C ALA A 32 1.15 -7.37 -0.40
N ILE A 33 1.55 -6.36 -1.16
CA ILE A 33 2.79 -6.37 -1.96
C ILE A 33 3.66 -5.19 -1.57
N THR A 34 4.79 -5.48 -0.94
CA THR A 34 5.72 -4.43 -0.50
C THR A 34 6.62 -3.93 -1.62
N GLN A 35 6.93 -4.77 -2.62
CA GLN A 35 7.90 -4.45 -3.67
C GLN A 35 7.59 -5.24 -4.95
N HIS A 36 7.55 -4.56 -6.11
CA HIS A 36 7.25 -5.19 -7.40
C HIS A 36 8.51 -5.56 -8.17
N VAL A 37 9.56 -4.74 -8.06
CA VAL A 37 10.86 -5.05 -8.67
C VAL A 37 11.92 -4.90 -7.60
N ALA A 38 12.63 -5.99 -7.33
CA ALA A 38 13.65 -6.05 -6.27
C ALA A 38 15.05 -5.94 -6.88
N PHE A 39 15.77 -4.88 -6.50
CA PHE A 39 17.18 -4.64 -6.81
C PHE A 39 17.57 -4.92 -8.27
N ALA A 40 16.78 -4.38 -9.22
CA ALA A 40 16.98 -4.61 -10.64
C ALA A 40 18.13 -3.76 -11.18
N VAL A 41 18.97 -4.35 -12.02
CA VAL A 41 20.04 -3.63 -12.71
C VAL A 41 19.48 -2.68 -13.76
N VAL A 42 20.07 -1.50 -13.86
CA VAL A 42 19.85 -0.59 -14.99
C VAL A 42 20.29 -1.30 -16.27
N ALA A 43 19.36 -1.46 -17.22
CA ALA A 43 19.60 -2.22 -18.45
C ALA A 43 20.37 -1.41 -19.50
N GLU A 44 20.21 -0.08 -19.48
CA GLU A 44 20.73 0.84 -20.49
C GLU A 44 21.21 2.12 -19.82
N VAL A 45 22.25 2.75 -20.38
CA VAL A 45 22.75 4.04 -19.87
C VAL A 45 21.64 5.08 -19.92
N ALA A 46 21.41 5.78 -18.82
CA ALA A 46 20.53 6.95 -18.76
C ALA A 46 21.37 8.17 -18.36
N ASN A 47 21.14 9.32 -18.97
CA ASN A 47 21.91 10.52 -18.70
C ASN A 47 21.21 11.38 -17.64
N GLU A 48 22.00 12.25 -17.00
CA GLU A 48 21.44 13.36 -16.22
C GLU A 48 20.46 14.16 -17.10
N GLY A 49 19.30 14.50 -16.55
CA GLY A 49 18.24 15.19 -17.28
C GLY A 49 17.20 14.26 -17.95
N ASP A 50 17.48 12.95 -18.07
CA ASP A 50 16.52 12.01 -18.66
C ASP A 50 15.29 11.80 -17.75
N TYR A 51 14.13 11.61 -18.37
CA TYR A 51 12.85 11.32 -17.67
C TYR A 51 12.51 9.83 -17.66
N THR A 52 13.44 8.98 -18.09
CA THR A 52 13.22 7.55 -18.21
C THR A 52 14.41 6.76 -17.68
N VAL A 53 14.13 5.59 -17.12
CA VAL A 53 15.15 4.59 -16.78
C VAL A 53 14.66 3.22 -17.21
N THR A 54 15.49 2.47 -17.93
CA THR A 54 15.20 1.08 -18.31
C THR A 54 15.93 0.15 -17.37
N ILE A 55 15.22 -0.80 -16.77
CA ILE A 55 15.73 -1.77 -15.81
C ILE A 55 15.45 -3.18 -16.31
N THR A 56 16.24 -4.16 -15.85
CA THR A 56 15.99 -5.57 -16.16
C THR A 56 15.15 -6.21 -15.07
N MET A 57 13.88 -6.48 -15.34
CA MET A 57 13.06 -7.32 -14.48
C MET A 57 13.48 -8.79 -14.60
N GLY A 58 13.49 -9.51 -13.48
CA GLY A 58 13.59 -10.96 -13.42
C GLY A 58 12.24 -11.67 -13.44
N ALA A 59 12.27 -12.99 -13.58
CA ALA A 59 11.08 -13.85 -13.58
C ALA A 59 10.28 -13.84 -12.27
N ASN A 60 10.89 -13.41 -11.16
CA ASN A 60 10.25 -13.33 -9.85
C ASN A 60 9.72 -11.92 -9.51
N ASP A 61 9.86 -10.96 -10.43
CA ASP A 61 9.30 -9.62 -10.26
C ASP A 61 7.82 -9.57 -10.70
N GLY A 62 7.16 -8.45 -10.39
CA GLY A 62 5.75 -8.21 -10.68
C GLY A 62 4.79 -8.84 -9.67
N VAL A 63 3.49 -8.59 -9.87
CA VAL A 63 2.44 -9.17 -9.01
C VAL A 63 2.52 -10.70 -9.07
N GLY A 64 2.57 -11.32 -7.88
CA GLY A 64 2.61 -12.78 -7.74
C GLY A 64 3.90 -13.45 -8.22
N ALA A 65 5.01 -12.69 -8.34
CA ALA A 65 6.29 -13.19 -8.85
C ALA A 65 6.15 -13.85 -10.23
N SER A 66 5.49 -13.14 -11.15
CA SER A 66 5.09 -13.67 -12.45
C SER A 66 6.04 -13.34 -13.59
N GLY A 67 6.98 -12.41 -13.39
CA GLY A 67 7.87 -11.90 -14.43
C GLY A 67 7.15 -11.09 -15.51
N ASN A 68 5.89 -10.69 -15.26
CA ASN A 68 5.09 -9.87 -16.14
C ASN A 68 4.82 -8.50 -15.50
N MET A 69 4.63 -7.49 -16.34
CA MET A 69 4.22 -6.15 -15.93
C MET A 69 3.28 -5.59 -16.99
N ALA A 70 2.06 -5.22 -16.64
CA ALA A 70 1.17 -4.54 -17.57
C ALA A 70 1.64 -3.09 -17.82
N GLU A 71 1.27 -2.54 -18.98
CA GLU A 71 1.50 -1.12 -19.24
C GLU A 71 0.82 -0.27 -18.16
N ASP A 72 1.56 0.69 -17.62
CA ASP A 72 1.11 1.65 -16.60
C ASP A 72 0.61 1.04 -15.27
N GLU A 73 0.91 -0.23 -15.00
CA GLU A 73 0.64 -0.89 -13.72
C GLU A 73 1.32 -0.20 -12.54
N LEU A 74 2.50 0.39 -12.75
CA LEU A 74 3.32 1.01 -11.71
C LEU A 74 3.03 2.51 -11.52
N VAL A 75 2.07 3.08 -12.25
CA VAL A 75 1.69 4.49 -12.12
C VAL A 75 1.30 4.82 -10.68
N ASN A 76 1.77 5.97 -10.19
CA ASN A 76 1.61 6.43 -8.80
C ASN A 76 2.33 5.57 -7.75
N GLY A 77 3.16 4.62 -8.19
CA GLY A 77 4.23 4.04 -7.40
C GLY A 77 5.46 4.95 -7.34
N TYR A 78 6.51 4.41 -6.74
CA TYR A 78 7.81 5.06 -6.60
C TYR A 78 8.93 4.08 -6.96
N CYS A 79 10.03 4.63 -7.46
CA CYS A 79 11.28 3.90 -7.55
C CYS A 79 12.36 4.60 -6.73
N VAL A 80 13.25 3.78 -6.16
CA VAL A 80 14.51 4.22 -5.58
C VAL A 80 15.63 3.78 -6.51
N ILE A 81 16.52 4.70 -6.84
CA ILE A 81 17.62 4.48 -7.77
C ILE A 81 18.93 4.65 -7.00
N TRP A 82 19.83 3.67 -7.12
CA TRP A 82 21.14 3.66 -6.51
C TRP A 82 22.23 3.61 -7.59
N PRO A 83 22.94 4.74 -7.79
CA PRO A 83 24.25 4.69 -8.42
C PRO A 83 25.15 3.73 -7.64
N ALA A 84 26.00 2.97 -8.33
CA ALA A 84 26.87 1.98 -7.71
C ALA A 84 27.83 2.56 -6.65
N ASP A 85 28.20 3.83 -6.80
CA ASP A 85 29.05 4.57 -5.87
C ASP A 85 28.27 5.22 -4.71
N MET A 86 26.94 5.11 -4.71
CA MET A 86 26.01 5.71 -3.75
C MET A 86 26.14 7.24 -3.64
N SER A 87 26.70 7.90 -4.67
CA SER A 87 26.95 9.35 -4.68
C SER A 87 25.66 10.17 -4.58
N GLU A 88 24.61 9.75 -5.27
CA GLU A 88 23.29 10.38 -5.22
C GLU A 88 22.15 9.35 -5.36
N CYS A 89 21.64 8.87 -4.24
CA CYS A 89 20.44 8.03 -4.25
C CYS A 89 19.21 8.88 -4.59
N MET A 90 18.43 8.44 -5.57
CA MET A 90 17.27 9.19 -6.05
C MET A 90 15.97 8.47 -5.71
N ASN A 91 14.96 9.22 -5.28
CA ASN A 91 13.58 8.74 -5.21
C ASN A 91 12.74 9.49 -6.27
N ARG A 92 11.97 8.75 -7.07
CA ARG A 92 11.17 9.28 -8.18
C ARG A 92 9.80 8.64 -8.19
N ARG A 93 8.77 9.42 -8.53
CA ARG A 93 7.42 8.91 -8.74
C ARG A 93 7.32 8.39 -10.17
N ILE A 94 6.65 7.26 -10.33
CA ILE A 94 6.42 6.66 -11.64
C ILE A 94 5.15 7.25 -12.24
N VAL A 95 5.28 7.84 -13.42
CA VAL A 95 4.16 8.39 -14.21
C VAL A 95 3.75 7.49 -15.37
N GLY A 96 4.51 6.42 -15.63
CA GLY A 96 4.14 5.35 -16.53
C GLY A 96 5.22 4.28 -16.63
N ASN A 97 4.88 3.13 -17.19
CA ASN A 97 5.85 2.07 -17.47
C ASN A 97 5.45 1.29 -18.74
N THR A 98 6.43 0.72 -19.42
CA THR A 98 6.18 -0.18 -20.55
C THR A 98 5.67 -1.54 -20.08
N VAL A 99 5.06 -2.30 -20.98
CA VAL A 99 4.67 -3.69 -20.74
C VAL A 99 5.90 -4.62 -20.76
N VAL A 100 5.87 -5.66 -19.92
CA VAL A 100 6.77 -6.83 -19.96
C VAL A 100 5.90 -8.09 -19.98
N GLU A 101 6.08 -8.95 -20.99
CA GLU A 101 5.30 -10.17 -21.18
C GLU A 101 6.20 -11.41 -21.31
N GLY A 102 5.63 -12.60 -21.13
CA GLY A 102 6.31 -13.88 -21.34
C GLY A 102 6.86 -14.54 -20.09
N GLY A 103 6.71 -13.89 -18.92
CA GLY A 103 6.95 -14.44 -17.59
C GLY A 103 8.41 -14.71 -17.21
N ALA A 104 9.36 -14.49 -18.12
CA ALA A 104 10.79 -14.60 -17.85
C ALA A 104 11.40 -13.30 -17.27
N GLY A 105 10.61 -12.24 -17.15
CA GLY A 105 11.12 -10.87 -16.99
C GLY A 105 11.60 -10.28 -18.33
N GLY A 106 12.29 -9.15 -18.26
CA GLY A 106 12.73 -8.41 -19.44
C GLY A 106 12.98 -6.92 -19.16
N PRO A 107 13.33 -6.15 -20.19
CA PRO A 107 13.52 -4.71 -20.06
C PRO A 107 12.19 -4.02 -19.74
N LEU A 108 12.15 -3.30 -18.62
CA LEU A 108 11.05 -2.45 -18.19
C LEU A 108 11.52 -1.00 -18.22
N THR A 109 10.90 -0.15 -19.04
CA THR A 109 11.17 1.29 -19.03
C THR A 109 10.18 2.00 -18.11
N LEU A 110 10.71 2.68 -17.09
CA LEU A 110 9.96 3.55 -16.21
C LEU A 110 10.00 4.98 -16.76
N ARG A 111 8.86 5.67 -16.73
CA ARG A 111 8.70 7.11 -16.99
C ARG A 111 8.56 7.82 -15.64
N LEU A 112 9.34 8.87 -15.41
CA LEU A 112 9.52 9.51 -14.11
C LEU A 112 8.83 10.88 -14.03
N ASP A 113 8.45 11.30 -12.83
CA ASP A 113 7.82 12.60 -12.56
C ASP A 113 8.76 13.79 -12.75
N ARG A 114 10.05 13.56 -12.59
CA ARG A 114 11.12 14.56 -12.67
C ARG A 114 12.39 13.89 -13.21
N PRO A 115 13.31 14.67 -13.80
CA PRO A 115 14.48 14.09 -14.45
C PRO A 115 15.44 13.44 -13.46
N LEU A 116 16.33 12.59 -13.97
CA LEU A 116 17.49 12.09 -13.25
C LEU A 116 18.42 13.25 -12.88
N SER A 117 18.88 13.29 -11.64
CA SER A 117 19.81 14.32 -11.14
C SER A 117 21.28 13.96 -11.36
N GLY A 118 21.56 12.72 -11.79
CA GLY A 118 22.84 12.25 -12.27
C GLY A 118 22.67 11.15 -13.32
N GLY A 119 23.70 10.92 -14.13
CA GLY A 119 23.71 9.81 -15.08
C GLY A 119 23.77 8.45 -14.38
N LEU A 120 23.20 7.43 -15.03
CA LEU A 120 23.19 6.05 -14.59
C LEU A 120 24.01 5.17 -15.54
N VAL A 121 24.80 4.28 -14.96
CA VAL A 121 25.65 3.33 -15.65
C VAL A 121 24.94 1.97 -15.73
N ALA A 122 24.79 1.47 -16.95
CA ALA A 122 24.20 0.16 -17.20
C ALA A 122 24.97 -0.96 -16.47
N ALA A 123 24.23 -1.97 -16.02
CA ALA A 123 24.71 -3.18 -15.34
C ALA A 123 25.36 -2.98 -13.96
N THR A 124 25.64 -1.76 -13.51
CA THR A 124 26.20 -1.49 -12.17
C THR A 124 25.25 -0.75 -11.25
N ASP A 125 24.43 0.15 -11.81
CA ASP A 125 23.46 0.90 -11.04
C ASP A 125 22.18 0.07 -10.90
N HIS A 126 21.46 0.31 -9.81
CA HIS A 126 20.31 -0.51 -9.43
C HIS A 126 19.08 0.34 -9.17
N VAL A 127 17.90 -0.25 -9.36
CA VAL A 127 16.61 0.37 -9.10
C VAL A 127 15.71 -0.63 -8.39
N GLU A 128 15.01 -0.17 -7.36
CA GLU A 128 13.90 -0.88 -6.76
C GLU A 128 12.61 -0.14 -7.04
N VAL A 129 11.55 -0.90 -7.28
CA VAL A 129 10.25 -0.36 -7.66
C VAL A 129 9.17 -0.87 -6.72
N MET A 130 8.43 0.09 -6.17
CA MET A 130 7.23 -0.15 -5.39
C MET A 130 6.06 0.40 -6.19
N ALA A 131 5.08 -0.44 -6.50
CA ALA A 131 3.83 0.03 -7.08
C ALA A 131 3.07 0.93 -6.10
N SER A 132 1.98 1.54 -6.59
CA SER A 132 1.08 2.27 -5.69
C SER A 132 0.64 1.36 -4.54
N PRO A 133 0.64 1.83 -3.27
CA PRO A 133 0.20 0.99 -2.16
C PRO A 133 -1.32 0.70 -2.20
N TYR A 134 -2.04 1.30 -3.15
CA TYR A 134 -3.45 1.04 -3.44
C TYR A 134 -3.66 0.05 -4.60
N LEU A 135 -2.59 -0.47 -5.19
CA LEU A 135 -2.63 -1.58 -6.15
C LEU A 135 -2.70 -2.90 -5.37
N ASN A 136 -3.53 -3.84 -5.85
CA ASN A 136 -3.61 -5.20 -5.31
C ASN A 136 -3.83 -5.26 -3.79
N VAL A 137 -4.71 -4.42 -3.25
CA VAL A 137 -5.06 -4.44 -1.82
C VAL A 137 -5.89 -5.68 -1.48
N GLN A 138 -5.67 -6.28 -0.31
CA GLN A 138 -6.29 -7.57 0.05
C GLN A 138 -6.81 -7.56 1.48
N THR A 139 -7.77 -8.42 1.80
CA THR A 139 -7.98 -8.86 3.19
C THR A 139 -6.89 -9.87 3.54
N ALA A 140 -6.38 -9.85 4.77
CA ALA A 140 -5.40 -10.84 5.22
C ALA A 140 -5.96 -12.28 5.17
N PRO A 141 -5.17 -13.25 4.67
CA PRO A 141 -4.72 -14.34 5.56
C PRO A 141 -3.32 -14.94 5.21
N PRO A 142 -2.71 -15.75 6.10
CA PRO A 142 -1.71 -15.38 7.11
C PRO A 142 -0.23 -15.53 6.66
N ALA A 143 0.68 -14.73 7.23
CA ALA A 143 2.05 -15.14 7.63
C ALA A 143 2.84 -13.99 8.28
N PHE A 144 2.55 -12.74 7.92
CA PHE A 144 3.29 -11.59 8.43
C PHE A 144 2.29 -10.62 9.05
N GLY A 145 2.17 -10.61 10.38
CA GLY A 145 1.24 -9.76 11.13
C GLY A 145 1.53 -8.25 11.08
N PHE A 146 2.17 -7.75 10.01
CA PHE A 146 2.71 -6.40 9.92
C PHE A 146 2.49 -5.73 8.54
N HIS A 147 1.45 -6.12 7.80
CA HIS A 147 1.09 -5.41 6.57
C HIS A 147 0.43 -4.06 6.92
N SER A 148 0.74 -3.01 6.16
CA SER A 148 0.07 -1.73 6.31
C SER A 148 -1.36 -1.80 5.78
N VAL A 149 -2.33 -1.43 6.61
CA VAL A 149 -3.69 -1.14 6.22
C VAL A 149 -3.71 0.18 5.46
N MET A 150 -4.27 0.14 4.25
CA MET A 150 -4.31 1.25 3.30
C MET A 150 -5.65 1.96 3.29
N GLY A 151 -6.70 1.35 3.83
CA GLY A 151 -8.00 1.99 3.99
C GLY A 151 -9.12 1.00 4.28
N MET A 152 -10.30 1.55 4.58
CA MET A 152 -11.51 0.77 4.84
C MET A 152 -12.36 0.67 3.56
N PRO A 153 -12.76 -0.54 3.13
CA PRO A 153 -13.65 -0.71 1.99
C PRO A 153 -15.10 -0.37 2.40
N PRO A 154 -15.74 0.64 1.78
CA PRO A 154 -17.13 0.99 2.05
C PRO A 154 -18.12 0.01 1.38
N ILE A 155 -17.65 -0.72 0.37
CA ILE A 155 -18.36 -1.79 -0.32
C ILE A 155 -17.44 -3.00 -0.44
N ALA A 156 -18.01 -4.20 -0.50
CA ALA A 156 -17.22 -5.39 -0.79
C ALA A 156 -16.69 -5.33 -2.23
N ALA A 157 -15.53 -5.93 -2.45
CA ALA A 157 -14.92 -6.09 -3.77
C ALA A 157 -14.24 -7.45 -3.86
N ILE A 158 -14.09 -7.97 -5.07
CA ILE A 158 -13.29 -9.17 -5.35
C ILE A 158 -12.11 -8.82 -6.27
N ILE A 159 -11.22 -9.77 -6.50
CA ILE A 159 -10.03 -9.60 -7.33
C ILE A 159 -10.33 -8.84 -8.64
N THR A 160 -9.43 -7.94 -9.03
CA THR A 160 -9.49 -7.05 -10.20
C THR A 160 -10.56 -5.95 -10.15
N GLN A 161 -11.47 -5.94 -9.18
CA GLN A 161 -12.43 -4.85 -9.04
C GLN A 161 -11.78 -3.62 -8.42
N TYR A 162 -12.35 -2.45 -8.72
CA TYR A 162 -11.85 -1.17 -8.24
C TYR A 162 -12.86 -0.54 -7.29
N LEU A 163 -12.35 0.10 -6.24
CA LEU A 163 -13.15 0.74 -5.21
C LEU A 163 -12.42 1.94 -4.59
N TRP A 164 -13.18 2.79 -3.92
CA TRP A 164 -12.64 3.89 -3.12
C TRP A 164 -12.49 3.43 -1.67
N LEU A 165 -11.27 3.29 -1.18
CA LEU A 165 -10.99 2.97 0.22
C LEU A 165 -11.04 4.25 1.06
N GLN A 166 -11.80 4.25 2.16
CA GLN A 166 -11.78 5.36 3.10
C GLN A 166 -10.45 5.34 3.88
N THR A 167 -9.71 6.45 3.88
CA THR A 167 -8.40 6.59 4.55
C THR A 167 -8.44 7.58 5.72
N TRP A 168 -9.50 8.37 5.81
CA TRP A 168 -9.70 9.32 6.90
C TRP A 168 -11.19 9.59 7.12
N GLY A 169 -11.54 9.97 8.35
CA GLY A 169 -12.90 10.35 8.73
C GLY A 169 -13.65 9.24 9.48
N PRO A 170 -14.91 9.48 9.85
CA PRO A 170 -15.69 8.53 10.64
C PRO A 170 -16.05 7.25 9.88
N VAL A 171 -15.80 6.08 10.48
CA VAL A 171 -16.10 4.76 9.90
C VAL A 171 -16.34 3.71 10.99
N TRP A 172 -17.20 2.74 10.72
CA TRP A 172 -17.31 1.55 11.57
C TRP A 172 -16.26 0.52 11.16
N ILE A 173 -15.56 -0.04 12.15
CA ILE A 173 -14.57 -1.11 11.94
C ILE A 173 -14.93 -2.27 12.87
N THR A 174 -14.81 -3.49 12.36
CA THR A 174 -15.11 -4.71 13.10
C THR A 174 -14.19 -4.79 14.33
N PRO A 175 -14.73 -4.96 15.55
CA PRO A 175 -13.94 -5.31 16.72
C PRO A 175 -13.40 -6.74 16.56
N GLY A 176 -12.13 -6.98 16.91
CA GLY A 176 -11.47 -8.29 16.84
C GLY A 176 -11.99 -9.39 17.77
N GLY A 177 -13.14 -9.16 18.43
CA GLY A 177 -13.82 -10.14 19.27
C GLY A 177 -15.15 -9.61 19.81
N LEU A 178 -16.11 -10.52 20.04
CA LEU A 178 -17.29 -10.23 20.84
C LEU A 178 -16.78 -9.95 22.27
N MET A 179 -17.01 -8.75 22.81
CA MET A 179 -16.52 -8.30 24.13
C MET A 179 -15.09 -7.76 24.20
N GLN A 180 -14.64 -6.93 23.25
CA GLN A 180 -13.54 -6.01 23.56
C GLN A 180 -14.03 -5.00 24.61
N ALA A 181 -13.78 -5.35 25.87
CA ALA A 181 -14.49 -4.88 27.05
C ALA A 181 -14.21 -3.40 27.40
N SER A 182 -13.47 -2.62 26.60
CA SER A 182 -13.14 -1.26 27.01
C SER A 182 -13.05 -0.23 25.90
N ILE A 183 -13.37 -0.60 24.65
CA ILE A 183 -13.37 0.31 23.52
C ILE A 183 -14.44 1.40 23.73
N GLY A 184 -13.97 2.63 23.94
CA GLY A 184 -14.81 3.79 24.23
C GLY A 184 -15.18 3.97 25.72
N PHE A 185 -14.78 3.06 26.61
CA PHE A 185 -14.98 3.17 28.07
C PHE A 185 -13.70 3.56 28.81
N LEU A 186 -12.62 2.76 28.69
CA LEU A 186 -11.31 3.04 29.30
C LEU A 186 -10.23 3.38 28.26
N ASN A 187 -10.36 2.87 27.04
CA ASN A 187 -9.40 3.10 25.98
C ASN A 187 -10.08 3.72 24.75
N ARG A 188 -9.48 4.80 24.25
CA ARG A 188 -9.99 5.52 23.07
C ARG A 188 -9.15 5.29 21.83
N ARG A 189 -7.91 4.82 21.97
CA ARG A 189 -7.03 4.55 20.83
C ARG A 189 -7.21 3.11 20.40
N VAL A 190 -7.36 2.91 19.09
CA VAL A 190 -7.54 1.58 18.50
C VAL A 190 -6.55 1.34 17.37
N TYR A 191 -6.15 0.08 17.23
CA TYR A 191 -5.07 -0.36 16.36
C TYR A 191 -5.56 -1.49 15.48
N PHE A 192 -5.04 -1.56 14.25
CA PHE A 192 -5.39 -2.64 13.34
C PHE A 192 -4.75 -3.96 13.80
N ARG A 193 -5.56 -5.00 13.81
CA ARG A 193 -5.14 -6.39 13.97
C ARG A 193 -4.69 -6.96 12.63
N GLU A 194 -4.07 -8.12 12.67
CA GLU A 194 -3.57 -8.88 11.52
C GLU A 194 -4.67 -9.28 10.51
N ASP A 195 -5.94 -9.27 10.92
CA ASP A 195 -7.10 -9.59 10.09
C ASP A 195 -7.84 -8.35 9.56
N GLY A 196 -7.37 -7.16 9.92
CA GLY A 196 -7.93 -5.86 9.51
C GLY A 196 -9.06 -5.39 10.41
N SER A 197 -9.43 -6.16 11.43
CA SER A 197 -10.28 -5.69 12.53
C SER A 197 -9.48 -4.75 13.45
N ILE A 198 -10.13 -4.21 14.47
CA ILE A 198 -9.47 -3.34 15.47
C ILE A 198 -9.43 -3.97 16.85
N ASP A 199 -8.45 -3.52 17.63
CA ASP A 199 -8.36 -3.77 19.07
C ASP A 199 -7.92 -2.51 19.81
N GLU A 200 -8.12 -2.51 21.13
CA GLU A 200 -7.36 -1.62 22.00
C GLU A 200 -5.88 -2.01 21.99
N ASN A 201 -4.96 -1.10 22.34
CA ASN A 201 -3.55 -1.49 22.55
C ASN A 201 -3.37 -2.02 23.96
N PRO A 202 -3.24 -3.35 24.15
CA PRO A 202 -3.01 -3.90 25.46
C PRO A 202 -1.50 -3.81 25.73
N VAL A 203 -1.14 -3.07 26.78
CA VAL A 203 0.26 -2.95 27.23
C VAL A 203 0.85 -4.36 27.40
N GLY A 204 1.85 -4.71 26.59
CA GLY A 204 2.60 -5.97 26.72
C GLY A 204 2.12 -7.16 25.87
N THR A 205 1.37 -6.95 24.80
CA THR A 205 0.90 -8.03 23.91
C THR A 205 1.51 -7.97 22.51
N ALA A 206 1.25 -9.02 21.70
CA ALA A 206 1.75 -9.19 20.33
C ALA A 206 1.44 -8.04 19.35
N TYR A 207 0.53 -7.13 19.72
CA TYR A 207 0.04 -6.02 18.89
C TYR A 207 0.45 -4.64 19.41
N ALA A 208 1.40 -4.58 20.35
CA ALA A 208 1.85 -3.31 20.94
C ALA A 208 2.38 -2.29 19.90
N ASP A 209 2.91 -2.82 18.78
CA ASP A 209 3.51 -2.04 17.68
C ASP A 209 2.67 -2.10 16.39
N SER A 210 1.40 -2.49 16.48
CA SER A 210 0.50 -2.49 15.32
C SER A 210 0.21 -1.07 14.79
N GLN A 211 -0.25 -0.99 13.55
CA GLN A 211 -0.63 0.29 12.95
C GLN A 211 -1.81 0.92 13.68
N LEU A 212 -1.68 2.20 14.06
CA LEU A 212 -2.77 2.98 14.64
C LEU A 212 -3.90 3.14 13.61
N ALA A 213 -5.11 2.69 13.96
CA ALA A 213 -6.30 2.93 13.14
C ALA A 213 -6.86 4.34 13.39
N GLY A 214 -6.92 4.74 14.66
CA GLY A 214 -7.41 6.05 15.06
C GLY A 214 -7.98 6.04 16.47
N TYR A 215 -9.14 6.67 16.65
CA TYR A 215 -9.79 6.74 17.96
C TYR A 215 -11.31 6.59 17.92
N VAL A 216 -11.88 6.11 19.03
CA VAL A 216 -13.32 5.90 19.20
C VAL A 216 -14.04 7.24 19.39
N LEU A 217 -15.08 7.49 18.59
CA LEU A 217 -15.91 8.71 18.64
C LEU A 217 -17.00 8.62 19.71
N CYS A 218 -17.53 7.43 19.97
CA CYS A 218 -18.60 7.21 20.94
C CYS A 218 -18.08 7.04 22.37
N ASN A 219 -18.84 7.55 23.34
CA ASN A 219 -18.66 7.21 24.75
C ASN A 219 -19.48 5.96 25.08
N ALA A 220 -18.81 4.87 25.40
CA ALA A 220 -19.48 3.68 25.89
C ALA A 220 -19.79 3.89 27.39
N ARG A 221 -21.05 3.71 27.80
CA ARG A 221 -21.44 3.80 29.23
C ARG A 221 -21.00 2.57 30.03
N LEU A 222 -20.82 1.45 29.35
CA LEU A 222 -20.43 0.14 29.87
C LEU A 222 -19.56 -0.56 28.82
N GLU A 223 -18.94 -1.66 29.23
CA GLU A 223 -18.12 -2.54 28.39
C GLU A 223 -18.95 -3.20 27.26
N GLY A 224 -18.28 -3.66 26.19
CA GLY A 224 -18.89 -4.54 25.19
C GLY A 224 -19.62 -3.85 24.03
N GLN A 225 -19.11 -2.73 23.53
CA GLN A 225 -19.74 -2.04 22.40
C GLN A 225 -19.50 -2.77 21.06
N GLY A 226 -20.58 -3.27 20.45
CA GLY A 226 -20.54 -3.94 19.12
C GLY A 226 -20.48 -2.99 17.92
N ALA A 227 -20.62 -1.69 18.15
CA ALA A 227 -20.60 -0.67 17.09
C ALA A 227 -19.69 0.52 17.46
N PRO A 228 -18.37 0.32 17.62
CA PRO A 228 -17.48 1.45 17.81
C PRO A 228 -17.37 2.21 16.49
N PHE A 229 -17.69 3.51 16.53
CA PHE A 229 -17.46 4.40 15.40
C PHE A 229 -16.09 5.05 15.60
N ILE A 230 -15.22 4.91 14.61
CA ILE A 230 -13.82 5.30 14.70
C ILE A 230 -13.58 6.52 13.81
N GLN A 231 -12.89 7.52 14.34
CA GLN A 231 -12.21 8.48 13.49
C GLN A 231 -10.97 7.81 12.92
N LEU A 232 -11.04 7.38 11.66
CA LEU A 232 -9.91 6.78 10.95
C LEU A 232 -8.83 7.83 10.63
N MET A 233 -7.56 7.45 10.79
CA MET A 233 -6.41 8.36 10.65
C MET A 233 -5.24 7.74 9.88
N LEU A 234 -5.47 7.17 8.69
CA LEU A 234 -4.41 6.54 7.88
C LEU A 234 -3.67 7.56 7.01
N ALA A 235 -4.42 8.33 6.21
CA ALA A 235 -3.88 9.33 5.31
C ALA A 235 -4.98 10.38 5.02
N PRO A 236 -4.89 11.59 5.59
CA PRO A 236 -5.88 12.66 5.39
C PRO A 236 -5.89 13.25 3.98
#